data_AF-A0A933XQ80-F1
#
_entry.id   AF-A0A933XQ80-F1
#
_cell.length_a   1.000
_cell.length_b   1.000
_cell.length_c   1.000
_cell.angle_alpha   90.00
_cell.angle_beta   90.00
_cell.angle_gamma   90.00
#
_symmetry.space_group_name_H-M   'P 1'
#
loop_
_entity.id
_entity.type
_entity.pdbx_description
1 polymer ?
#
loop_
_entity_poly.entity_id
_entity_poly.type
_entity_poly.pdbx_seq_one_letter_code
_entity_poly.pdbx_strand_id
1 'polypeptide(L)' 'MYNWSTDTSELKKNKEKYKIWKLEQLINFGLNKEKISKMDIKKYWNHIHVDSARRKFLHLILWPSKRS' A
#
# COMPACT_ATOMS: atom_id res chain seq x y z
N MET A 1 15.55 1.67 -2.06
CA MET A 1 15.25 1.47 -3.49
C MET A 1 16.54 1.72 -4.24
N TYR A 2 17.10 0.71 -4.89
CA TYR A 2 18.43 0.83 -5.52
C TYR A 2 18.39 1.53 -6.89
N ASN A 3 17.20 1.66 -7.53
CA ASN A 3 17.09 2.12 -8.93
C ASN A 3 16.18 3.34 -9.16
N TRP A 4 15.55 3.92 -8.13
CA TRP A 4 14.70 5.11 -8.28
C TRP A 4 15.06 6.13 -7.20
N SER A 5 15.58 7.27 -7.63
CA SER A 5 15.87 8.45 -6.81
C SER A 5 14.57 9.18 -6.45
N THR A 6 13.64 8.50 -5.78
CA THR A 6 12.55 9.20 -5.10
C THR A 6 13.11 9.83 -3.83
N ASP A 7 13.15 11.16 -3.78
CA ASP A 7 13.58 11.87 -2.59
C ASP A 7 12.57 11.66 -1.44
N THR A 8 12.88 10.69 -0.58
CA THR A 8 12.05 10.37 0.59
C THR A 8 12.24 11.34 1.75
N SER A 9 13.16 12.31 1.64
CA SER A 9 13.51 13.24 2.71
C SER A 9 12.34 14.16 3.07
N GLU A 10 11.60 14.63 2.06
CA GLU A 10 10.42 15.47 2.26
C GLU A 10 9.21 14.65 2.73
N LEU A 11 9.07 13.41 2.22
CA LEU A 11 8.02 12.49 2.65
C LEU A 11 8.15 12.11 4.13
N LYS A 12 9.38 11.98 4.66
CA LYS A 12 9.62 11.70 6.10
C LYS A 12 9.09 12.80 7.03
N LYS A 13 8.98 14.05 6.56
CA LYS A 13 8.37 15.15 7.35
C LYS A 13 6.88 14.92 7.59
N ASN A 14 6.19 14.24 6.66
CA ASN A 14 4.79 13.87 6.79
C ASN A 14 4.62 12.35 6.86
N LYS A 15 4.59 11.83 8.09
CA LYS A 15 4.50 10.39 8.39
C LYS A 15 3.31 9.69 7.70
N GLU A 16 2.20 10.39 7.49
CA GLU A 16 1.01 9.83 6.85
C GLU A 16 1.18 9.67 5.35
N LYS A 17 1.65 10.71 4.66
CA LYS A 17 1.97 10.63 3.21
C LYS A 17 3.04 9.57 2.93
N TYR A 18 4.05 9.48 3.80
CA TYR A 18 5.07 8.44 3.68
C TYR A 18 4.49 7.03 3.83
N LYS A 19 3.56 6.82 4.77
CA LYS A 19 2.86 5.53 4.92
C LYS A 19 2.05 5.17 3.67
N ILE A 20 1.29 6.10 3.12
CA ILE A 20 0.50 5.88 1.89
C ILE A 20 1.44 5.50 0.75
N TRP A 21 2.46 6.30 0.49
CA TRP A 21 3.45 6.03 -0.56
C TRP A 21 4.13 4.66 -0.36
N LYS A 22 4.54 4.32 0.87
CA LYS A 22 5.15 3.02 1.17
C LYS A 22 4.17 1.87 0.87
N LEU A 23 2.90 1.99 1.25
CA LEU A 23 1.88 0.99 0.94
C LEU A 23 1.71 0.81 -0.58
N GLU A 24 1.69 1.90 -1.35
CA GLU A 24 1.62 1.83 -2.81
C GLU A 24 2.82 1.10 -3.41
N GLN A 25 4.04 1.41 -2.94
CA GLN A 25 5.26 0.75 -3.40
C GLN A 25 5.26 -0.75 -3.08
N LEU A 26 4.85 -1.11 -1.86
CA LEU A 26 4.77 -2.51 -1.43
C LEU A 26 3.70 -3.28 -2.22
N ILE A 27 2.51 -2.70 -2.39
CA ILE A 27 1.40 -3.36 -3.09
C ILE A 27 1.71 -3.49 -4.58
N ASN A 28 2.16 -2.41 -5.23
CA ASN A 28 2.34 -2.40 -6.68
C ASN A 28 3.60 -3.13 -7.13
N PHE A 29 4.66 -3.16 -6.32
CA PHE A 29 5.95 -3.68 -6.79
C PHE A 29 6.50 -4.81 -5.90
N GLY A 30 5.84 -5.15 -4.79
CA GLY A 30 6.33 -6.18 -3.87
C GLY A 30 7.70 -5.85 -3.29
N LEU A 31 8.04 -4.56 -3.19
CA LEU A 31 9.35 -4.10 -2.76
C LEU A 31 9.65 -4.57 -1.32
N ASN A 32 10.92 -4.81 -1.01
CA ASN A 32 11.42 -5.08 0.34
C ASN A 32 10.99 -6.37 1.07
N LYS A 33 10.19 -7.28 0.47
CA LYS A 33 9.72 -8.52 1.14
C LYS A 33 9.06 -8.29 2.52
N GLU A 34 8.63 -7.06 2.81
CA GLU A 34 8.02 -6.70 4.09
C GLU A 34 6.55 -7.11 4.13
N LYS A 35 6.08 -7.62 5.28
CA LYS A 35 4.66 -7.92 5.47
C LYS A 35 3.86 -6.63 5.58
N ILE A 36 2.78 -6.53 4.80
CA ILE A 36 1.88 -5.38 4.82
C ILE A 36 0.83 -5.55 5.91
N SER A 37 0.62 -4.50 6.71
CA SER A 37 -0.41 -4.47 7.74
C SER A 37 -1.82 -4.33 7.13
N LYS A 38 -2.70 -5.30 7.42
CA LYS A 38 -4.11 -5.27 7.02
C LYS A 38 -4.84 -4.03 7.52
N MET A 39 -4.52 -3.57 8.73
CA MET A 39 -5.16 -2.40 9.34
C MET A 39 -4.75 -1.11 8.62
N ASP A 40 -3.47 -0.95 8.27
CA ASP A 40 -3.01 0.23 7.54
C ASP A 40 -3.62 0.27 6.12
N ILE A 41 -3.74 -0.87 5.42
CA ILE A 41 -4.41 -0.92 4.11
C ILE A 41 -5.87 -0.47 4.23
N LYS A 42 -6.61 -0.95 5.25
CA LYS A 42 -8.00 -0.54 5.45
C LYS A 42 -8.12 0.94 5.79
N LYS A 43 -7.24 1.45 6.65
CA LYS A 43 -7.21 2.87 7.04
C LYS A 43 -7.00 3.78 5.82
N TYR A 44 -6.08 3.40 4.93
CA TYR A 44 -5.68 4.21 3.78
C TYR A 44 -6.33 3.79 2.46
N TRP A 45 -7.34 2.91 2.47
CA TRP A 45 -7.92 2.31 1.26
C TRP A 45 -8.41 3.33 0.22
N ASN A 46 -8.95 4.45 0.69
CA ASN A 46 -9.46 5.53 -0.16
C ASN A 46 -8.36 6.51 -0.62
N HIS A 47 -7.15 6.41 -0.06
CA HIS A 47 -6.04 7.29 -0.34
C HIS A 47 -4.91 6.64 -1.15
N ILE A 48 -4.85 5.30 -1.18
CA ILE A 48 -3.82 4.57 -1.94
C ILE A 48 -4.21 4.44 -3.43
N HIS A 49 -3.23 4.70 -4.29
CA HIS A 49 -3.29 4.43 -5.72
C HIS A 49 -2.55 3.14 -6.05
N VAL A 50 -3.34 2.09 -6.25
CA VAL A 50 -2.86 0.75 -6.58
C VAL A 50 -3.47 0.30 -7.90
N ASP A 51 -2.71 -0.52 -8.63
CA ASP A 51 -3.19 -1.12 -9.88
C ASP A 51 -4.55 -1.80 -9.69
N SER A 52 -5.42 -1.69 -10.71
CA SER A 52 -6.80 -2.14 -10.63
C SER A 52 -6.94 -3.64 -10.32
N ALA A 53 -6.06 -4.49 -10.86
CA ALA A 53 -6.09 -5.93 -10.61
C ALA A 53 -5.68 -6.22 -9.16
N ARG A 54 -4.63 -5.55 -8.67
CA ARG A 54 -4.18 -5.67 -7.28
C ARG A 54 -5.23 -5.15 -6.30
N ARG A 55 -5.93 -4.06 -6.63
CA ARG A 55 -7.01 -3.50 -5.81
C ARG A 55 -8.14 -4.52 -5.65
N LYS A 56 -8.58 -5.14 -6.75
CA LYS A 56 -9.62 -6.18 -6.73
C LYS A 56 -9.20 -7.38 -5.89
N PHE A 57 -7.97 -7.85 -6.08
CA PHE A 57 -7.41 -8.96 -5.30
C PHE A 57 -7.36 -8.64 -3.79
N LEU A 58 -6.83 -7.47 -3.42
CA LEU A 58 -6.81 -7.04 -2.02
C LEU A 58 -8.23 -6.89 -1.46
N HIS A 59 -9.17 -6.37 -2.24
CA HIS A 59 -10.56 -6.22 -1.80
C HIS A 59 -11.16 -7.57 -1.41
N LEU A 60 -10.96 -8.60 -2.23
CA LEU A 60 -11.43 -9.97 -1.95
C LEU A 60 -10.88 -10.53 -0.63
N ILE A 61 -9.61 -10.26 -0.33
CA ILE A 61 -8.94 -10.76 0.90
C ILE A 61 -9.34 -9.94 2.14
N LEU A 62 -9.53 -8.63 1.97
CA LEU A 62 -9.79 -7.69 3.06
C LEU A 62 -11.24 -7.71 3.52
N TRP A 63 -12.16 -7.95 2.59
CA TRP A 63 -13.61 -8.04 2.78
C TRP A 63 -14.15 -9.32 2.12
N PRO A 64 -13.82 -10.50 2.66
CA PRO A 64 -14.40 -11.74 2.17
C PRO A 64 -15.92 -11.68 2.37
N SER A 65 -16.68 -11.95 1.32
CA SER A 65 -18.12 -12.14 1.45
C SER A 65 -18.36 -13.34 2.38
N LYS A 66 -19.29 -13.19 3.33
CA LYS A 66 -19.75 -14.35 4.11
C LYS A 66 -20.31 -15.35 3.11
N ARG A 67 -19.67 -16.51 2.96
CA ARG A 67 -20.34 -17.66 2.33
C ARG A 67 -21.48 -18.03 3.28
N SER A 68 -22.71 -17.79 2.82
CA SER A 68 -23.93 -18.32 3.42
C SER A 68 -23.97 -19.84 3.24
#